data_AF-A0A559ID01-F1
#
_entry.id   AF-A0A559ID01-F1
#
_cell.length_a   1.000
_cell.length_b   1.000
_cell.length_c   1.000
_cell.angle_alpha   90.00
_cell.angle_beta   90.00
_cell.angle_gamma   90.00
#
_symmetry.space_group_name_H-M   'P 1'
#
loop_
_entity.id
_entity.type
_entity.pdbx_description
1 polymer ?
#
loop_
_entity_poly.entity_id
_entity_poly.type
_entity_poly.pdbx_seq_one_letter_code
_entity_poly.pdbx_strand_id
1 'polypeptide(L)'
;MKKQILKLTPKMVRNLELPLIPGSPIIIGSANIHHIQERHPRDYRKYFKSMRSILKNPDLVKPREDGSLQFIRIINGEEVIVVVRPTKKGVLFVRTMYSNKRRVAETISRNPSFYIGIFFVVENAKERIINNFQCVLL
;
A
#
# COMPACT_ATOMS: atom_id res chain seq x y z
N MET A 1 -1.47 -7.93 -21.11
CA MET A 1 -2.50 -8.66 -20.34
C MET A 1 -2.68 -8.03 -18.96
N LYS A 2 -3.91 -7.95 -18.43
CA LYS A 2 -4.20 -7.48 -17.06
C LYS A 2 -4.60 -8.67 -16.19
N LYS A 3 -4.02 -8.77 -14.99
CA LYS A 3 -4.33 -9.83 -14.02
C LYS A 3 -5.00 -9.21 -12.80
N GLN A 4 -6.15 -9.74 -12.40
CA GLN A 4 -6.77 -9.39 -11.14
C GLN A 4 -6.06 -10.09 -9.98
N ILE A 5 -5.70 -9.33 -8.95
CA ILE A 5 -5.07 -9.85 -7.74
C ILE A 5 -6.12 -10.16 -6.67
N LEU A 6 -7.03 -9.21 -6.42
CA LEU A 6 -8.17 -9.36 -5.52
C LEU A 6 -9.26 -8.32 -5.82
N LYS A 7 -10.41 -8.45 -5.14
CA LYS A 7 -11.43 -7.40 -5.04
C LYS A 7 -11.49 -6.90 -3.60
N LEU A 8 -11.64 -5.58 -3.42
CA LEU A 8 -11.81 -5.01 -2.10
C LEU A 8 -13.10 -5.54 -1.45
N THR A 9 -13.03 -5.90 -0.18
CA THR A 9 -14.21 -6.24 0.60
C THR A 9 -14.66 -5.03 1.42
N PRO A 10 -15.95 -4.95 1.82
CA PRO A 10 -16.40 -3.90 2.74
C PRO A 10 -15.58 -3.86 4.04
N LYS A 11 -15.18 -5.03 4.56
CA LYS A 11 -14.32 -5.14 5.74
C LYS A 11 -12.95 -4.50 5.51
N MET A 12 -12.33 -4.71 4.34
CA MET A 12 -11.06 -4.07 4.01
C MET A 12 -11.20 -2.56 3.92
N VAL A 13 -12.23 -2.07 3.23
CA VAL A 13 -12.47 -0.62 3.11
C VAL A 13 -12.65 0.02 4.49
N ARG A 14 -13.46 -0.58 5.36
CA ARG A 14 -13.66 -0.10 6.73
C ARG A 14 -12.38 -0.13 7.56
N ASN A 15 -11.67 -1.25 7.57
CA ASN A 15 -10.46 -1.41 8.39
C ASN A 15 -9.32 -0.50 7.93
N LEU A 16 -9.28 -0.18 6.63
CA LEU A 16 -8.26 0.69 6.08
C LEU A 16 -8.65 2.17 6.13
N GLU A 17 -9.90 2.48 6.50
CA GLU A 17 -10.45 3.85 6.55
C GLU A 17 -10.21 4.63 5.24
N LEU A 18 -10.20 3.93 4.10
CA LEU A 18 -9.94 4.52 2.79
C LEU A 18 -11.26 4.87 2.08
N PRO A 19 -11.34 5.98 1.32
CA PRO A 19 -12.49 6.31 0.48
C PRO A 19 -12.50 5.47 -0.81
N LEU A 20 -12.42 4.15 -0.67
CA LEU A 20 -12.44 3.19 -1.77
C LEU A 20 -13.77 2.46 -1.83
N ILE A 21 -14.21 2.13 -3.04
CA ILE A 21 -15.50 1.47 -3.26
C ILE A 21 -15.33 -0.03 -2.98
N PRO A 22 -16.15 -0.64 -2.10
CA PRO A 22 -16.18 -2.09 -1.95
C PRO A 22 -16.47 -2.79 -3.30
N GLY A 23 -15.84 -3.93 -3.54
CA GLY A 23 -15.93 -4.65 -4.81
C GLY A 23 -14.94 -4.17 -5.88
N SER A 24 -14.29 -3.01 -5.70
CA SER A 24 -13.26 -2.50 -6.61
C SER A 24 -12.15 -3.52 -6.84
N PRO A 25 -11.82 -3.84 -8.11
CA PRO A 25 -10.76 -4.80 -8.40
C PRO A 25 -9.38 -4.12 -8.26
N ILE A 26 -8.45 -4.81 -7.59
CA ILE A 26 -7.02 -4.51 -7.65
C ILE A 26 -6.40 -5.37 -8.74
N ILE A 27 -5.82 -4.72 -9.75
CA ILE A 27 -5.27 -5.37 -10.93
C ILE A 27 -3.83 -4.95 -11.17
N ILE A 28 -3.07 -5.80 -11.85
CA ILE A 28 -1.72 -5.52 -12.31
C ILE A 28 -1.61 -5.80 -13.81
N GLY A 29 -0.98 -4.90 -14.55
CA GLY A 29 -0.71 -5.07 -15.98
C GLY A 29 0.67 -5.69 -16.23
N SER A 30 0.85 -6.34 -17.37
CA SER A 30 2.13 -6.92 -17.79
C SER A 30 3.30 -5.93 -17.76
N ALA A 31 3.08 -4.68 -18.16
CA ALA A 31 4.11 -3.63 -18.08
C ALA A 31 4.57 -3.34 -16.63
N ASN A 32 3.66 -3.37 -15.65
CA ASN A 32 4.03 -3.14 -14.25
C ASN A 32 4.71 -4.38 -13.65
N ILE A 33 4.33 -5.59 -14.09
CA ILE A 33 5.06 -6.82 -13.73
C ILE A 33 6.51 -6.71 -14.23
N HIS A 34 6.69 -6.36 -15.51
CA HIS A 34 8.02 -6.17 -16.11
C HIS A 34 8.83 -5.12 -15.36
N HIS A 35 8.23 -3.96 -15.07
CA HIS A 35 8.87 -2.91 -14.29
C HIS A 35 9.38 -3.41 -12.92
N ILE A 36 8.57 -4.19 -12.20
CA ILE A 36 8.98 -4.78 -10.91
C ILE A 36 10.12 -5.79 -11.12
N GLN A 37 10.06 -6.62 -12.16
CA GLN A 37 11.10 -7.59 -12.48
C GLN A 37 12.44 -6.92 -12.80
N GLU A 38 12.43 -5.82 -13.56
CA GLU A 38 13.65 -5.10 -13.95
C GLU A 38 14.22 -4.25 -12.81
N ARG A 39 13.36 -3.49 -12.12
CA ARG A 39 13.80 -2.53 -11.09
C ARG A 39 14.03 -3.17 -9.73
N HIS A 40 13.28 -4.23 -9.42
CA HIS A 40 13.31 -4.92 -8.13
C HIS A 40 13.36 -6.46 -8.30
N PRO A 41 14.34 -7.02 -9.05
CA PRO A 41 14.38 -8.44 -9.39
C PRO A 41 14.46 -9.37 -8.18
N ARG A 42 15.15 -8.93 -7.12
CA ARG A 42 15.25 -9.70 -5.86
C ARG A 42 13.91 -9.73 -5.13
N ASP A 43 13.25 -8.59 -5.01
CA ASP A 43 11.97 -8.46 -4.31
C ASP A 43 10.85 -9.14 -5.08
N TYR A 44 10.88 -9.08 -6.42
CA TYR A 44 9.97 -9.83 -7.28
C TYR A 44 10.04 -11.33 -6.96
N ARG A 45 11.24 -11.91 -6.99
CA ARG A 45 11.43 -13.35 -6.72
C ARG A 45 10.98 -13.73 -5.31
N LYS A 46 11.25 -12.88 -4.32
CA LYS A 46 11.01 -13.14 -2.90
C LYS A 46 9.55 -12.93 -2.50
N TYR A 47 8.90 -11.87 -2.98
CA TYR A 47 7.64 -11.38 -2.42
C TYR A 47 6.48 -11.28 -3.41
N PHE A 48 6.70 -11.39 -4.73
CA PHE A 48 5.60 -11.20 -5.70
C PHE A 48 4.44 -12.20 -5.48
N LYS A 49 4.75 -13.44 -5.09
CA LYS A 49 3.74 -14.45 -4.72
C LYS A 49 2.89 -14.04 -3.50
N SER A 50 3.45 -13.24 -2.60
CA SER A 50 2.80 -12.71 -1.40
C SER A 50 2.03 -11.42 -1.65
N MET A 51 2.07 -10.83 -2.86
CA MET A 51 1.38 -9.57 -3.16
C MET A 51 -0.10 -9.60 -2.78
N ARG A 52 -0.78 -10.73 -3.03
CA ARG A 52 -2.20 -10.88 -2.68
C ARG A 52 -2.42 -10.83 -1.17
N SER A 53 -1.58 -11.47 -0.36
CA SER A 53 -1.73 -11.44 1.10
C SER A 53 -1.37 -10.09 1.69
N ILE A 54 -0.38 -9.39 1.12
CA ILE A 54 -0.02 -8.01 1.48
C ILE A 54 -1.18 -7.06 1.22
N LEU A 55 -1.80 -7.12 0.04
CA LEU A 55 -2.94 -6.28 -0.30
C LEU A 55 -4.21 -6.63 0.48
N LYS A 56 -4.39 -7.90 0.85
CA LYS A 56 -5.58 -8.36 1.61
C LYS A 56 -5.52 -7.94 3.07
N ASN A 57 -4.35 -7.99 3.67
CA ASN A 57 -4.13 -7.69 5.09
C ASN A 57 -2.76 -7.03 5.27
N PRO A 58 -2.64 -5.73 4.91
CA PRO A 58 -1.44 -4.96 5.19
C PRO A 58 -1.35 -4.68 6.69
N ASP A 59 -0.15 -4.43 7.18
CA ASP A 59 0.05 -3.92 8.54
C ASP A 59 -0.18 -2.41 8.59
N LEU A 60 0.08 -1.72 7.47
CA LEU A 60 -0.09 -0.27 7.37
C LEU A 60 -0.43 0.14 5.93
N VAL A 61 -1.27 1.17 5.80
CA VAL A 61 -1.51 1.82 4.51
C VAL A 61 -1.20 3.31 4.61
N LYS A 62 -0.43 3.84 3.66
CA LYS A 62 -0.05 5.26 3.60
C LYS A 62 -0.40 5.89 2.25
N PRO A 63 -0.92 7.13 2.21
CA PRO A 63 -1.04 7.87 0.96
C PRO A 63 0.32 8.31 0.42
N ARG A 64 0.36 8.66 -0.86
CA ARG A 64 1.47 9.35 -1.54
C ARG A 64 0.96 10.63 -2.16
N GLU A 65 1.86 11.59 -2.36
CA GLU A 65 1.57 12.88 -2.99
C GLU A 65 0.95 12.73 -4.39
N ASP A 66 1.30 11.67 -5.12
CA ASP A 66 0.74 11.40 -6.45
C ASP A 66 -0.70 10.82 -6.41
N GLY A 67 -1.27 10.64 -5.22
CA GLY A 67 -2.60 10.02 -5.02
C GLY A 67 -2.59 8.50 -5.03
N SER A 68 -1.41 7.86 -5.10
CA SER A 68 -1.27 6.41 -4.93
C SER A 68 -1.28 6.03 -3.43
N LEU A 69 -1.59 4.77 -3.13
CA LEU A 69 -1.57 4.19 -1.80
C LEU A 69 -0.43 3.17 -1.68
N GLN A 70 0.25 3.17 -0.55
CA GLN A 70 1.28 2.20 -0.18
C GLN A 70 0.70 1.18 0.78
N PHE A 71 0.56 -0.06 0.35
CA PHE A 71 0.20 -1.19 1.20
C PHE A 71 1.48 -1.82 1.73
N ILE A 72 1.70 -1.72 3.03
CA ILE A 72 2.94 -2.12 3.70
C ILE A 72 2.65 -3.33 4.57
N ARG A 73 3.52 -4.33 4.47
CA ARG A 73 3.52 -5.50 5.36
C ARG A 73 4.93 -5.86 5.77
N ILE A 74 5.13 -6.14 7.05
CA ILE A 74 6.39 -6.59 7.61
C ILE A 74 6.50 -8.10 7.42
N ILE A 75 7.48 -8.53 6.63
CA ILE A 75 7.74 -9.96 6.37
C ILE A 75 9.20 -10.24 6.70
N ASN A 76 9.43 -11.08 7.71
CA ASN A 76 10.76 -11.42 8.20
C ASN A 76 11.59 -10.19 8.63
N GLY A 77 10.91 -9.18 9.21
CA GLY A 77 11.52 -7.93 9.67
C GLY A 77 11.83 -6.91 8.55
N GLU A 78 11.45 -7.19 7.30
CA GLU A 78 11.56 -6.26 6.17
C GLU A 78 10.18 -5.65 5.86
N GLU A 79 10.14 -4.33 5.61
CA GLU A 79 8.92 -3.67 5.15
C GLU A 79 8.76 -3.92 3.65
N VAL A 80 7.74 -4.68 3.27
CA VAL A 80 7.39 -4.96 1.88
C VAL A 80 6.25 -4.03 1.47
N ILE A 81 6.49 -3.24 0.43
CA ILE A 81 5.61 -2.16 0.00
C ILE A 81 5.03 -2.51 -1.38
N VAL A 82 3.71 -2.43 -1.50
CA VAL A 82 2.98 -2.52 -2.77
C VAL A 82 2.28 -1.19 -3.04
N VAL A 83 2.63 -0.53 -4.14
CA VAL A 83 2.04 0.76 -4.51
C VAL A 83 0.85 0.53 -5.43
N VAL A 84 -0.31 1.05 -5.05
CA VAL A 84 -1.58 0.90 -5.76
C VAL A 84 -2.16 2.27 -6.08
N ARG A 85 -2.45 2.52 -7.36
CA ARG A 85 -3.06 3.76 -7.83
C ARG A 85 -4.57 3.58 -8.04
N PRO A 86 -5.43 4.30 -7.30
CA PRO A 86 -6.86 4.39 -7.61
C PRO A 86 -7.09 5.13 -8.94
N THR A 87 -8.17 4.80 -9.63
CA THR A 87 -8.62 5.52 -10.83
C THR A 87 -10.01 6.09 -10.60
N LYS A 88 -10.40 7.10 -11.38
CA LYS A 88 -11.74 7.70 -11.32
C LYS A 88 -12.87 6.67 -11.54
N LYS A 89 -12.59 5.57 -12.25
CA LYS A 89 -13.55 4.48 -12.51
C LYS A 89 -13.60 3.43 -11.38
N GLY A 90 -12.95 3.68 -10.24
CA GLY A 90 -12.94 2.76 -9.10
C GLY A 90 -12.04 1.54 -9.28
N VAL A 91 -11.26 1.44 -10.36
CA VAL A 91 -10.27 0.36 -10.55
C VAL A 91 -8.94 0.75 -9.90
N LEU A 92 -8.31 -0.20 -9.21
CA LEU A 92 -7.05 -0.01 -8.49
C LEU A 92 -5.91 -0.71 -9.24
N PHE A 93 -4.88 0.03 -9.62
CA PHE A 93 -3.74 -0.51 -10.38
C PHE A 93 -2.48 -0.62 -9.54
N VAL A 94 -1.95 -1.83 -9.40
CA VAL A 94 -0.60 -2.02 -8.83
C VAL A 94 0.42 -1.40 -9.78
N ARG A 95 1.25 -0.49 -9.26
CA ARG A 95 2.28 0.25 -9.99
C ARG A 95 3.66 -0.37 -9.82
N THR A 96 4.03 -0.69 -8.58
CA THR A 96 5.33 -1.28 -8.25
C THR A 96 5.27 -2.04 -6.92
N MET A 97 6.30 -2.83 -6.63
CA MET A 97 6.51 -3.58 -5.40
C MET A 97 8.01 -3.64 -5.10
N TYR A 98 8.38 -3.36 -3.85
CA TYR A 98 9.75 -3.42 -3.38
C TYR A 98 9.79 -3.57 -1.86
N SER A 99 10.93 -3.98 -1.30
CA SER A 99 11.14 -3.94 0.15
C SER A 99 12.16 -2.88 0.55
N ASN A 100 11.97 -2.33 1.74
CA ASN A 100 13.02 -1.55 2.39
C ASN A 100 14.10 -2.51 2.88
N LYS A 101 15.34 -2.28 2.41
CA LYS A 101 16.50 -3.13 2.77
C LYS A 101 16.93 -3.01 4.22
N ARG A 102 16.50 -1.97 4.93
CA ARG A 102 16.77 -1.80 6.36
C ARG A 102 15.72 -2.58 7.14
N ARG A 103 16.15 -3.39 8.10
CA ARG A 103 15.22 -4.07 9.00
C ARG A 103 14.48 -3.04 9.85
N VAL A 104 13.21 -3.31 10.14
CA VAL A 104 12.39 -2.45 11.00
C VAL A 104 13.07 -2.27 12.36
N ALA A 105 13.59 -3.35 12.95
CA ALA A 105 14.34 -3.31 14.21
C ALA A 105 15.58 -2.40 14.14
N GLU A 106 16.33 -2.43 13.03
CA GLU A 106 17.49 -1.54 12.84
C GLU A 106 17.07 -0.07 12.68
N THR A 107 15.89 0.17 12.10
CA THR A 107 15.37 1.53 11.93
C THR A 107 14.86 2.10 13.26
N ILE A 108 14.16 1.28 14.05
CA ILE A 108 13.72 1.62 15.41
C ILE A 108 14.93 1.88 16.31
N SER A 109 15.95 1.02 16.26
CA SER A 109 17.18 1.18 17.05
C SER A 109 17.94 2.46 16.71
N ARG A 110 17.95 2.87 15.45
CA ARG A 110 18.65 4.08 15.00
C ARG A 110 17.89 5.38 15.24
N ASN A 111 16.56 5.35 15.21
CA ASN A 111 15.72 6.54 15.39
C ASN A 111 14.37 6.16 16.06
N PRO A 112 14.36 5.91 17.38
CA PRO A 112 13.15 5.50 18.09
C PRO A 112 12.05 6.56 18.04
N SER A 113 12.40 7.85 18.09
CA SER A 113 11.47 8.97 18.01
C SER A 113 10.76 9.09 16.65
N PHE A 114 11.35 8.59 15.56
CA PHE A 114 10.75 8.63 14.24
C PHE A 114 9.58 7.63 14.11
N TYR A 115 9.67 6.46 14.76
CA TYR A 115 8.57 5.48 14.78
C TYR A 115 7.48 5.86 15.77
N ILE A 116 7.81 6.43 16.93
CA ILE A 116 6.83 6.98 17.87
C ILE A 116 6.09 8.15 17.20
N GLY A 117 6.83 9.05 16.52
CA GLY A 117 6.26 10.14 15.73
C GLY A 117 5.40 9.66 14.57
N ILE A 118 5.78 8.59 13.84
CA ILE A 118 4.92 7.98 12.81
C ILE A 118 3.64 7.41 13.42
N PHE A 119 3.68 6.77 14.59
CA PHE A 119 2.48 6.26 15.25
C PHE A 119 1.51 7.40 15.58
N PHE A 120 2.01 8.50 16.16
CA PHE A 120 1.23 9.71 16.43
C PHE A 120 0.76 10.45 15.16
N VAL A 121 1.60 10.55 14.13
CA VAL A 121 1.24 11.19 12.85
C VAL A 121 0.23 10.35 12.09
N VAL A 122 0.26 9.02 12.19
CA VAL A 122 -0.79 8.16 11.60
C VAL A 122 -2.12 8.42 12.29
N GLU A 123 -2.16 8.62 13.62
CA GLU A 123 -3.40 9.02 14.31
C GLU A 123 -3.90 10.40 13.85
N ASN A 124 -3.01 11.39 13.71
CA ASN A 124 -3.41 12.74 13.29
C ASN A 124 -3.71 12.86 11.77
N ALA A 125 -3.04 12.07 10.92
CA ALA A 125 -3.28 12.06 9.47
C ALA A 125 -4.61 11.37 9.11
N LYS A 126 -5.11 10.47 9.95
CA LYS A 126 -6.47 9.92 9.82
C LYS A 126 -7.53 11.02 9.84
N GLU A 127 -7.40 12.02 10.73
CA GLU A 127 -8.32 13.16 10.79
C GLU A 127 -8.25 14.06 9.55
N ARG A 128 -7.05 14.22 8.97
CA ARG A 128 -6.82 15.11 7.82
C ARG A 128 -7.29 14.52 6.48
N ILE A 129 -7.23 13.19 6.32
CA ILE A 129 -7.77 12.51 5.12
C ILE A 129 -9.30 12.58 5.12
N ILE A 130 -9.95 12.45 6.28
CA ILE A 130 -11.42 12.55 6.39
C ILE A 130 -11.91 13.94 5.94
N ASN A 131 -11.24 15.01 6.38
CA ASN A 131 -11.63 16.39 6.05
C ASN A 131 -11.38 16.79 4.58
N ASN A 132 -10.31 16.28 3.95
CA ASN A 132 -10.01 16.62 2.55
C ASN A 132 -10.92 15.92 1.53
N PHE A 133 -11.59 14.82 1.91
CA PHE A 133 -12.57 14.16 1.05
C PHE A 133 -14.01 14.68 1.25
N GLN A 134 -14.32 15.37 2.35
CA GLN A 134 -15.60 16.08 2.52
C GLN A 134 -15.72 17.32 1.62
N CYS A 135 -14.60 17.89 1.17
CA CYS A 135 -14.60 19.11 0.35
C CYS A 135 -14.78 18.85 -1.17
N VAL A 136 -14.89 17.59 -1.61
CA VAL A 136 -15.00 17.23 -3.04
C VAL A 136 -16.37 16.59 -3.37
N LEU A 137 -17.31 16.61 -2.41
CA LEU A 137 -18.67 16.06 -2.55
C LEU A 137 -19.79 17.07 -2.24
N LEU A 138 -19.49 18.37 -2.33
CA LEU A 138 -20.49 19.44 -2.37
C LEU A 138 -20.53 20.09 -3.75
#